data_AF-A0A950WFN3-F1
#
_entry.id   AF-A0A950WFN3-F1
#
_cell.length_a   1.000
_cell.length_b   1.000
_cell.length_c   1.000
_cell.angle_alpha   90.00
_cell.angle_beta   90.00
_cell.angle_gamma   90.00
#
_symmetry.space_group_name_H-M   'P 1'
#
loop_
_entity.id
_entity.type
_entity.pdbx_description
1 polymer ?
#
loop_
_entity_poly.entity_id
_entity_poly.type
_entity_poly.pdbx_seq_one_letter_code
_entity_poly.pdbx_strand_id
1 'polypeptide(L)'
;YPIWWGGVPAILKGWFDRVLAYGFAYSDGRRYDTGFFPDKRGILCLTTGGTQQRFSPTGVYGSIDQVLWPVQRLMLEYLAIQALEPFVAYGTPRVDQQTREGFLQAWRARVLDIAKDARLAAE
;
A
#
# COMPACT_ATOMS: atom_id res chain seq x y z
N TYR A 1 4.88 -1.87 -5.41
CA TYR A 1 4.65 -2.25 -6.81
C TYR A 1 4.45 -1.00 -7.67
N PRO A 2 4.75 -1.04 -8.98
CA PRO A 2 4.36 0.04 -9.89
C PRO A 2 2.82 0.05 -10.06
N ILE A 3 2.20 1.23 -10.03
CA ILE A 3 0.77 1.36 -10.29
C ILE A 3 0.51 1.09 -11.78
N TRP A 4 -0.25 0.04 -12.06
CA TRP A 4 -0.64 -0.35 -13.42
C TRP A 4 -2.15 -0.22 -13.55
N TRP A 5 -2.62 0.60 -14.51
CA TRP A 5 -4.05 0.83 -14.75
C TRP A 5 -4.85 1.20 -13.48
N GLY A 6 -4.27 2.01 -12.60
CA GLY A 6 -4.91 2.44 -11.35
C GLY A 6 -4.95 1.38 -10.25
N GLY A 7 -4.21 0.27 -10.37
CA GLY A 7 -4.18 -0.79 -9.37
C GLY A 7 -2.88 -1.56 -9.26
N VAL A 8 -2.98 -2.73 -8.63
CA VAL A 8 -1.89 -3.71 -8.49
C VAL A 8 -1.59 -4.39 -9.84
N PRO A 9 -0.32 -4.73 -10.14
CA PRO A 9 0.00 -5.61 -11.27
C PRO A 9 -0.74 -6.95 -11.19
N ALA A 10 -1.09 -7.53 -12.35
CA ALA A 10 -1.87 -8.77 -12.42
C ALA A 10 -1.26 -9.93 -11.61
N ILE A 11 0.08 -10.06 -11.62
CA ILE A 11 0.78 -11.08 -10.82
C ILE A 11 0.55 -10.91 -9.31
N LEU A 12 0.51 -9.66 -8.82
CA LEU A 12 0.24 -9.38 -7.41
C LEU A 12 -1.24 -9.54 -7.09
N LYS A 13 -2.14 -9.13 -7.99
CA LYS A 13 -3.57 -9.39 -7.85
C LYS A 13 -3.86 -10.89 -7.74
N GLY A 14 -3.23 -11.69 -8.61
CA GLY A 14 -3.34 -13.15 -8.58
C GLY A 14 -2.78 -13.77 -7.29
N TRP A 15 -1.78 -13.17 -6.66
CA TRP A 15 -1.32 -13.59 -5.34
C TRP A 15 -2.41 -13.36 -4.27
N PHE A 16 -3.01 -12.16 -4.24
CA PHE A 16 -4.12 -11.88 -3.32
C PHE A 16 -5.27 -12.87 -3.52
N ASP A 17 -5.67 -13.13 -4.77
CA ASP A 17 -6.80 -13.99 -5.11
C ASP A 17 -6.57 -15.46 -4.73
N ARG A 18 -5.32 -15.93 -4.75
CA ARG A 18 -4.98 -17.33 -4.48
C ARG A 18 -4.59 -17.60 -3.04
N VAL A 19 -3.97 -16.63 -2.37
CA VAL A 19 -3.42 -16.82 -1.02
C VAL A 19 -4.42 -16.37 0.04
N LEU A 20 -5.14 -15.27 -0.18
CA LEU A 20 -6.09 -14.74 0.80
C LEU A 20 -7.49 -15.33 0.56
N ALA A 21 -7.56 -16.66 0.63
CA ALA A 21 -8.76 -17.44 0.34
C ALA A 21 -9.76 -17.50 1.52
N TYR A 22 -11.03 -17.79 1.20
CA TYR A 22 -12.08 -18.03 2.19
C TYR A 22 -11.70 -19.20 3.11
N GLY A 23 -12.03 -19.08 4.40
CA GLY A 23 -11.70 -20.07 5.44
C GLY A 23 -10.29 -19.93 6.01
N PHE A 24 -9.39 -19.23 5.31
CA PHE A 24 -8.06 -18.89 5.81
C PHE A 24 -7.97 -17.41 6.18
N ALA A 25 -8.16 -16.52 5.21
CA ALA A 25 -7.95 -15.09 5.39
C ALA A 25 -9.24 -14.33 5.75
N TYR A 26 -10.40 -14.83 5.31
CA TYR A 26 -11.71 -14.27 5.64
C TYR A 26 -12.77 -15.36 5.70
N SER A 27 -13.87 -15.09 6.39
CA SER A 27 -15.06 -15.95 6.45
C SER A 27 -16.28 -15.11 6.80
N ASP A 28 -17.45 -15.75 6.86
CA ASP A 28 -18.67 -15.05 7.25
C ASP A 28 -18.60 -14.56 8.70
N GLY A 29 -18.98 -13.30 8.90
CA GLY A 29 -18.85 -12.62 10.20
C GLY A 29 -17.41 -12.27 10.62
N ARG A 30 -16.40 -12.51 9.77
CA ARG A 30 -14.98 -12.22 10.04
C ARG A 30 -14.39 -11.32 8.95
N ARG A 31 -14.72 -10.04 9.01
CA ARG A 31 -14.31 -9.00 8.05
C ARG A 31 -14.06 -7.68 8.79
N TYR A 32 -13.21 -6.83 8.24
CA TYR A 32 -12.87 -5.53 8.85
C TYR A 32 -12.45 -5.70 10.31
N ASP A 33 -13.11 -5.04 11.25
CA ASP A 33 -12.75 -5.04 12.68
C ASP A 33 -12.78 -6.44 13.33
N THR A 34 -13.42 -7.42 12.68
CA THR A 34 -13.51 -8.82 13.13
C THR A 34 -12.68 -9.79 12.29
N GLY A 35 -11.89 -9.27 11.34
CA GLY A 35 -11.05 -10.05 10.44
C GLY A 35 -9.94 -10.82 11.16
N PHE A 36 -9.24 -11.67 10.41
CA PHE A 36 -8.31 -12.65 10.98
C PHE A 36 -6.94 -12.08 11.37
N PHE A 37 -6.60 -10.87 10.93
CA PHE A 37 -5.25 -10.32 11.09
C PHE A 37 -5.20 -8.95 11.80
N PRO A 38 -5.87 -8.78 12.97
CA PRO A 38 -5.94 -7.48 13.65
C PRO A 38 -4.58 -6.97 14.12
N ASP A 39 -3.64 -7.87 14.41
CA ASP A 39 -2.29 -7.53 14.89
C ASP A 39 -1.28 -7.34 13.73
N LYS A 40 -1.75 -7.36 12.48
CA LYS A 40 -0.87 -7.20 11.31
C LYS A 40 -0.99 -5.78 10.78
N ARG A 41 0.15 -5.26 10.31
CA ARG A 41 0.25 -3.96 9.65
C ARG A 41 0.71 -4.16 8.22
N GLY A 42 0.11 -3.43 7.28
CA GLY A 42 0.42 -3.50 5.85
C GLY A 42 0.78 -2.13 5.30
N ILE A 43 1.89 -2.03 4.56
CA ILE A 43 2.30 -0.79 3.89
C ILE A 43 2.43 -1.00 2.39
N LEU A 44 1.88 -0.07 1.62
CA LEU A 44 2.04 -0.04 0.17
C LEU A 44 3.25 0.83 -0.19
N CYS A 45 4.27 0.23 -0.81
CA CYS A 45 5.40 0.95 -1.39
C CYS A 45 5.27 0.98 -2.91
N LEU A 46 5.10 2.16 -3.49
CA LEU A 46 4.57 2.35 -4.83
C LEU A 46 5.48 3.22 -5.68
N THR A 47 5.48 2.95 -6.98
CA THR A 47 6.03 3.84 -7.98
C THR A 47 4.95 4.20 -8.99
N THR A 48 5.01 5.42 -9.53
CA THR A 48 4.06 5.88 -10.54
C THR A 48 4.77 6.48 -11.75
N GLY A 49 4.14 6.40 -12.91
CA GLY A 49 4.56 7.16 -14.08
C GLY A 49 4.13 8.62 -14.05
N GLY A 50 3.04 8.94 -13.34
CA GLY A 50 2.48 10.29 -13.23
C GLY A 50 3.15 11.11 -12.12
N THR A 51 3.16 12.44 -12.27
CA THR A 51 3.63 13.32 -11.19
C THR A 51 2.62 13.37 -10.05
N GLN A 52 3.06 13.83 -8.87
CA GLN A 52 2.19 14.02 -7.71
C GLN A 52 0.99 14.93 -8.03
N GLN A 53 1.19 16.00 -8.82
CA GLN A 53 0.12 16.90 -9.24
C GLN A 53 -1.00 16.20 -10.02
N ARG A 54 -0.68 15.17 -10.82
CA ARG A 54 -1.72 14.42 -11.57
C ARG A 54 -2.55 13.53 -10.66
N PHE A 55 -2.02 13.15 -9.49
CA PHE A 55 -2.70 12.39 -8.44
C PHE A 55 -3.26 13.29 -7.32
N SER A 56 -3.56 14.55 -7.60
CA SER A 56 -4.20 15.46 -6.65
C SER A 56 -5.73 15.38 -6.74
N PRO A 57 -6.49 15.96 -5.79
CA PRO A 57 -7.95 16.01 -5.86
C PRO A 57 -8.51 16.65 -7.14
N THR A 58 -7.75 17.56 -7.76
CA THR A 58 -8.11 18.22 -9.03
C THR A 58 -7.31 17.69 -10.22
N GLY A 59 -6.47 16.68 -9.99
CA GLY A 59 -5.61 16.07 -10.99
C GLY A 59 -6.38 15.09 -11.88
N VAL A 60 -5.89 14.92 -13.10
CA VAL A 60 -6.53 14.07 -14.13
C VAL A 60 -6.61 12.59 -13.78
N TYR A 61 -5.89 12.11 -12.76
CA TYR A 61 -5.96 10.73 -12.28
C TYR A 61 -6.78 10.57 -11.00
N GLY A 62 -7.32 11.66 -10.43
CA GLY A 62 -7.92 11.66 -9.10
C GLY A 62 -6.86 11.60 -7.99
N SER A 63 -7.30 11.70 -6.74
CA SER A 63 -6.34 11.66 -5.62
C SER A 63 -5.68 10.29 -5.51
N ILE A 64 -4.44 10.25 -5.03
CA ILE A 64 -3.76 8.97 -4.78
C ILE A 64 -4.56 8.06 -3.83
N ASP A 65 -5.22 8.65 -2.83
CA ASP A 65 -6.03 7.90 -1.87
C ASP A 65 -7.22 7.20 -2.55
N GLN A 66 -7.86 7.87 -3.53
CA GLN A 66 -8.92 7.26 -4.33
C GLN A 66 -8.42 6.07 -5.15
N VAL A 67 -7.22 6.20 -5.74
CA VAL A 67 -6.59 5.12 -6.52
C VAL A 67 -6.24 3.92 -5.64
N LEU A 68 -5.82 4.16 -4.40
CA LEU A 68 -5.36 3.10 -3.49
C LEU A 68 -6.46 2.53 -2.60
N TRP A 69 -7.62 3.20 -2.53
CA TRP A 69 -8.75 2.76 -1.71
C TRP A 69 -9.15 1.30 -1.92
N PRO A 70 -9.24 0.75 -3.16
CA PRO A 70 -9.58 -0.66 -3.32
C PRO A 70 -8.56 -1.61 -2.67
N VAL A 71 -7.27 -1.26 -2.64
CA VAL A 71 -6.25 -2.11 -2.04
C VAL A 71 -6.24 -1.95 -0.51
N GLN A 72 -6.25 -0.71 -0.02
CA GLN A 72 -6.22 -0.46 1.42
C GLN A 72 -7.51 -0.92 2.09
N ARG A 73 -8.67 -0.45 1.61
CA ARG A 73 -9.97 -0.73 2.23
C ARG A 73 -10.50 -2.12 1.92
N LEU A 74 -10.44 -2.54 0.66
CA LEU A 74 -11.10 -3.78 0.24
C LEU A 74 -10.20 -5.02 0.27
N MET A 75 -8.87 -4.86 0.43
CA MET A 75 -7.95 -6.00 0.55
C MET A 75 -7.27 -6.07 1.92
N LEU A 76 -6.63 -5.00 2.39
CA LEU A 76 -5.90 -5.04 3.67
C LEU A 76 -6.87 -4.97 4.86
N GLU A 77 -7.62 -3.86 4.95
CA GLU A 77 -8.52 -3.62 6.07
C GLU A 77 -9.66 -4.63 6.11
N TYR A 78 -10.12 -5.13 4.97
CA TYR A 78 -11.10 -6.21 4.90
C TYR A 78 -10.70 -7.44 5.74
N LEU A 79 -9.40 -7.68 5.90
CA LEU A 79 -8.83 -8.79 6.65
C LEU A 79 -8.38 -8.41 8.08
N ALA A 80 -8.79 -7.23 8.57
CA ALA A 80 -8.33 -6.57 9.80
C ALA A 80 -6.87 -6.09 9.79
N ILE A 81 -6.17 -6.11 8.65
CA ILE A 81 -4.80 -5.59 8.58
C ILE A 81 -4.84 -4.07 8.68
N GLN A 82 -4.08 -3.49 9.62
CA GLN A 82 -3.91 -2.04 9.71
C GLN A 82 -3.16 -1.53 8.47
N ALA A 83 -3.87 -0.88 7.55
CA ALA A 83 -3.28 -0.23 6.40
C ALA A 83 -2.54 1.04 6.85
N LEU A 84 -1.21 1.01 6.78
CA LEU A 84 -0.37 2.18 7.03
C LEU A 84 -0.46 3.13 5.83
N GLU A 85 -0.15 4.41 6.08
CA GLU A 85 -0.07 5.40 5.02
C GLU A 85 0.93 4.93 3.93
N PRO A 86 0.59 5.05 2.64
CA PRO A 86 1.39 4.52 1.55
C PRO A 86 2.64 5.36 1.31
N PHE A 87 3.71 4.72 0.85
CA PHE A 87 4.86 5.39 0.27
C PHE A 87 4.70 5.43 -1.25
N VAL A 88 4.78 6.62 -1.86
CA VAL A 88 4.63 6.78 -3.30
C VAL A 88 5.79 7.60 -3.87
N ALA A 89 6.63 6.93 -4.65
CA ALA A 89 7.61 7.60 -5.49
C ALA A 89 6.94 8.03 -6.79
N TYR A 90 6.68 9.33 -6.95
CA TYR A 90 5.96 9.87 -8.11
C TYR A 90 6.89 10.09 -9.30
N GLY A 91 6.36 9.86 -10.51
CA GLY A 91 7.03 10.20 -11.77
C GLY A 91 8.38 9.51 -11.96
N THR A 92 8.58 8.32 -11.39
CA THR A 92 9.91 7.68 -11.27
C THR A 92 10.70 7.55 -12.58
N PRO A 93 10.09 7.34 -13.76
CA PRO A 93 10.87 7.26 -15.00
C PRO A 93 11.48 8.60 -15.46
N ARG A 94 11.07 9.74 -14.88
CA ARG A 94 11.38 11.10 -15.37
C ARG A 94 12.14 11.97 -14.37
N VAL A 95 12.39 11.47 -13.16
CA VAL A 95 13.13 12.21 -12.14
C VAL A 95 14.65 12.02 -12.32
N ASP A 96 15.42 12.99 -11.83
CA ASP A 96 16.88 12.92 -11.82
C ASP A 96 17.42 11.94 -10.77
N GLN A 97 18.73 11.74 -10.77
CA GLN A 97 19.39 10.81 -9.86
C GLN A 97 19.25 11.22 -8.39
N GLN A 98 19.39 12.52 -8.10
CA GLN A 98 19.26 13.05 -6.75
C GLN A 98 17.88 12.78 -6.16
N THR A 99 16.82 12.99 -6.95
CA THR A 99 15.44 12.71 -6.54
C THR A 99 15.21 11.22 -6.33
N ARG A 100 15.76 10.35 -7.19
CA ARG A 100 15.70 8.88 -6.99
C ARG A 100 16.35 8.45 -5.69
N GLU A 101 17.53 8.98 -5.38
CA GLU A 101 18.21 8.72 -4.11
C GLU A 101 17.40 9.22 -2.92
N GLY A 102 16.77 10.39 -3.04
CA GLY A 102 15.82 10.91 -2.05
C GLY A 102 14.67 9.94 -1.78
N PHE A 103 14.06 9.35 -2.81
CA PHE A 103 13.03 8.32 -2.62
C PHE A 103 13.54 7.09 -1.88
N LEU A 104 14.73 6.60 -2.22
CA LEU A 104 15.33 5.44 -1.56
C LEU A 104 15.65 5.71 -0.08
N GLN A 105 16.19 6.89 0.22
CA GLN A 105 16.48 7.32 1.59
C GLN A 105 15.21 7.49 2.42
N ALA A 106 14.18 8.14 1.86
CA ALA A 106 12.90 8.32 2.53
C ALA A 106 12.21 6.97 2.79
N TRP A 107 12.23 6.05 1.83
CA TRP A 107 11.70 4.70 2.03
C TRP A 107 12.45 3.94 3.11
N ARG A 108 13.78 3.99 3.10
CA ARG A 108 14.62 3.36 4.13
C ARG A 108 14.29 3.89 5.51
N ALA A 109 14.20 5.21 5.67
CA ALA A 109 13.87 5.84 6.95
C ALA A 109 12.50 5.37 7.44
N ARG A 110 11.48 5.39 6.56
CA ARG A 110 10.12 4.95 6.88
C ARG A 110 10.04 3.50 7.33
N VAL A 111 10.72 2.57 6.65
CA VAL A 111 10.70 1.15 7.04
C VAL A 111 11.40 0.92 8.38
N LEU A 112 12.53 1.59 8.62
CA LEU A 112 13.24 1.48 9.89
C LEU A 112 12.41 2.01 11.07
N ASP A 113 11.66 3.08 10.85
CA ASP A 113 10.76 3.65 11.84
C ASP A 113 9.63 2.68 12.20
N ILE A 114 8.91 2.18 11.18
CA ILE A 114 7.84 1.19 11.35
C ILE A 114 8.33 -0.07 12.08
N ALA A 115 9.55 -0.52 11.78
CA ALA A 115 10.15 -1.69 12.41
C ALA A 115 10.51 -1.45 13.89
N LYS A 116 11.00 -0.24 14.23
CA LYS A 116 11.25 0.15 15.63
C LYS A 116 9.95 0.21 16.42
N ASP A 117 8.93 0.84 15.86
CA ASP A 117 7.60 0.90 16.48
C ASP A 117 7.01 -0.50 16.68
N ALA A 118 7.23 -1.41 15.72
CA ALA A 118 6.81 -2.81 15.84
C ALA A 118 7.40 -3.48 17.07
N ARG A 119 8.70 -3.25 17.29
CA ARG A 119 9.46 -3.87 18.37
C ARG A 119 9.00 -3.33 19.72
N LEU A 120 8.83 -2.01 19.82
CA LEU A 120 8.34 -1.36 21.04
C LEU A 120 6.92 -1.81 21.41
N ALA A 121 6.05 -2.07 20.43
CA ALA A 121 4.70 -2.57 20.69
C ALA A 121 4.65 -4.06 21.08
N ALA A 122 5.74 -4.81 20.89
CA ALA A 122 5.84 -6.23 21.24
C ALA A 122 6.54 -6.49 22.58
N GLU A 123 7.15 -5.45 23.18
CA GLU A 123 7.76 -5.43 24.51
C GLU A 123 6.72 -5.02 25.57
#